data_AF-A0ABD1Y7V7-F1
#
_entry.id   AF-A0ABD1Y7V7-F1
#
_cell.length_a   1.000
_cell.length_b   1.000
_cell.length_c   1.000
_cell.angle_alpha   90.00
_cell.angle_beta   90.00
_cell.angle_gamma   90.00
#
_symmetry.space_group_name_H-M   'P 1'
#
loop_
_entity.id
_entity.type
_entity.pdbx_description
1 polymer ?
#
loop_
_entity_poly.entity_id
_entity_poly.type
_entity_poly.pdbx_seq_one_letter_code
_entity_poly.pdbx_strand_id
1 'polypeptide(L)'
;MNGENSFMGMVEESELFKAFALFMKQHQVGAKKQLSTKALQAIVYRYDEFDGRNITKYLKVYNREMKINRISEQEMIKSFELAAVLELRSQVERIREAYGTTWEAYEIALKEEFFDDDADRMTKRSFLEWVEQQPGKGMMPNELLREFEARFSQLSPSERLMLDLRKTKLFLQAADDTLEEKLLFLLADRDGEGGIATDWKKVEEAIALLTK
;
A
#
# COMPACT_ATOMS: atom_id res chain seq x y z
N MET A 1 12.50 -6.18 -69.14
CA MET A 1 12.01 -5.20 -68.15
C MET A 1 10.95 -5.91 -67.33
N ASN A 2 11.19 -6.18 -66.04
CA ASN A 2 10.21 -6.61 -65.03
C ASN A 2 10.89 -6.69 -63.64
N GLY A 3 11.52 -5.59 -63.21
CA GLY A 3 12.21 -5.50 -61.92
C GLY A 3 11.58 -4.54 -60.91
N GLU A 4 10.70 -3.63 -61.35
CA GLU A 4 10.24 -2.51 -60.51
C GLU A 4 8.95 -2.80 -59.73
N ASN A 5 8.13 -3.78 -60.16
CA ASN A 5 6.86 -4.10 -59.48
C ASN A 5 7.02 -4.89 -58.16
N SER A 6 8.16 -5.52 -57.90
CA SER A 6 8.38 -6.33 -56.69
C SER A 6 8.78 -5.46 -55.48
N PHE A 7 9.51 -4.37 -55.72
CA PHE A 7 9.98 -3.48 -54.66
C PHE A 7 8.89 -2.50 -54.19
N MET A 8 8.05 -2.01 -55.10
CA MET A 8 6.94 -1.10 -54.78
C MET A 8 5.84 -1.79 -53.93
N GLY A 9 5.55 -3.08 -54.19
CA GLY A 9 4.59 -3.86 -53.41
C GLY A 9 5.02 -4.12 -51.96
N MET A 10 6.31 -4.33 -51.68
CA MET A 10 6.81 -4.53 -50.31
C MET A 10 6.76 -3.25 -49.46
N VAL A 11 6.91 -2.07 -50.08
CA VAL A 11 6.83 -0.78 -49.38
C VAL A 11 5.39 -0.48 -48.96
N GLU A 12 4.41 -0.75 -49.82
CA GLU A 12 2.98 -0.57 -49.50
C GLU A 12 2.51 -1.52 -48.39
N GLU A 13 2.98 -2.77 -48.39
CA GLU A 13 2.66 -3.76 -47.35
C GLU A 13 3.23 -3.34 -45.98
N SER A 14 4.45 -2.82 -45.95
CA SER A 14 5.09 -2.28 -44.74
C SER A 14 4.36 -1.06 -44.16
N GLU A 15 3.92 -0.13 -45.00
CA GLU A 15 3.15 1.04 -44.58
C GLU A 15 1.74 0.66 -44.09
N LEU A 16 1.10 -0.35 -44.70
CA LEU A 16 -0.19 -0.87 -44.24
C LEU A 16 -0.08 -1.52 -42.85
N PHE A 17 0.98 -2.31 -42.60
CA PHE A 17 1.23 -2.88 -41.26
C PHE A 17 1.48 -1.80 -40.21
N LYS A 18 2.23 -0.74 -40.53
CA LYS A 18 2.43 0.41 -39.62
C LYS A 18 1.12 1.15 -39.34
N ALA A 19 0.32 1.42 -40.36
CA ALA A 19 -0.97 2.08 -40.23
C ALA A 19 -1.95 1.25 -39.40
N PHE A 20 -1.99 -0.07 -39.61
CA PHE A 20 -2.80 -0.99 -38.83
C PHE A 20 -2.35 -1.07 -37.38
N ALA A 21 -1.03 -1.13 -37.11
CA ALA A 21 -0.50 -1.09 -35.75
C ALA A 21 -0.83 0.23 -35.03
N LEU A 22 -0.76 1.37 -35.74
CA LEU A 22 -1.14 2.68 -35.22
C LEU A 22 -2.64 2.75 -34.89
N PHE A 23 -3.49 2.23 -35.78
CA PHE A 23 -4.93 2.12 -35.57
C PHE A 23 -5.27 1.26 -34.35
N MET A 24 -4.68 0.07 -34.24
CA MET A 24 -4.87 -0.82 -33.09
C MET A 24 -4.40 -0.16 -31.78
N LYS A 25 -3.28 0.58 -31.82
CA LYS A 25 -2.77 1.35 -30.67
C LYS A 25 -3.74 2.46 -30.26
N GLN A 26 -4.26 3.23 -31.22
CA GLN A 26 -5.22 4.30 -30.94
C GLN A 26 -6.56 3.77 -30.39
N HIS A 27 -7.09 2.69 -30.97
CA HIS A 27 -8.32 2.06 -30.48
C HIS A 27 -8.15 1.50 -29.07
N GLN A 28 -7.01 0.87 -28.78
CA GLN A 28 -6.71 0.37 -27.45
C GLN A 28 -6.55 1.50 -26.42
N VAL A 29 -5.90 2.62 -26.78
CA VAL A 29 -5.79 3.81 -25.91
C VAL A 29 -7.16 4.43 -25.67
N GLY A 30 -8.00 4.56 -26.71
CA GLY A 30 -9.37 5.07 -26.58
C GLY A 30 -10.24 4.22 -25.66
N ALA A 31 -10.20 2.90 -25.81
CA ALA A 31 -10.92 1.97 -24.94
C ALA A 31 -10.44 2.05 -23.48
N LYS A 32 -9.11 2.12 -23.26
CA LYS A 32 -8.53 2.28 -21.91
C LYS A 32 -8.96 3.59 -21.24
N LYS A 33 -8.92 4.70 -21.98
CA LYS A 33 -9.38 6.01 -21.50
C LYS A 33 -10.87 6.02 -21.14
N GLN A 34 -11.69 5.30 -21.90
CA GLN A 34 -13.11 5.17 -21.61
C GLN A 34 -13.37 4.34 -20.34
N LEU A 35 -12.61 3.26 -20.12
CA LEU A 35 -12.70 2.45 -18.90
C LEU A 35 -12.26 3.23 -17.66
N SER A 36 -11.16 3.98 -17.73
CA SER A 36 -10.69 4.79 -16.60
C SER A 36 -11.70 5.89 -16.24
N THR A 37 -12.29 6.54 -17.24
CA THR A 37 -13.34 7.55 -17.04
C THR A 37 -14.57 6.95 -16.34
N LYS A 38 -15.03 5.75 -16.76
CA LYS A 38 -16.17 5.07 -16.11
C LYS A 38 -15.86 4.67 -14.67
N ALA A 39 -14.65 4.14 -14.42
CA ALA A 39 -14.22 3.75 -13.08
C ALA A 39 -14.18 4.98 -12.13
N LEU A 40 -13.58 6.08 -12.59
CA LEU A 40 -13.52 7.34 -11.84
C LEU A 40 -14.92 7.90 -11.55
N GLN A 41 -15.78 7.97 -12.57
CA GLN A 41 -17.16 8.42 -12.39
C GLN A 41 -17.90 7.58 -11.35
N ALA A 42 -17.70 6.26 -11.37
CA ALA A 42 -18.35 5.37 -10.42
C ALA A 42 -17.85 5.53 -8.98
N ILE A 43 -16.56 5.89 -8.80
CA ILE A 43 -15.97 6.22 -7.50
C ILE A 43 -16.54 7.56 -7.01
N VAL A 44 -16.37 8.63 -7.79
CA VAL A 44 -16.79 9.99 -7.42
C VAL A 44 -18.30 10.07 -7.18
N TYR A 45 -19.11 9.36 -7.96
CA TYR A 45 -20.55 9.31 -7.74
C TYR A 45 -20.95 8.62 -6.43
N ARG A 46 -20.18 7.63 -5.96
CA ARG A 46 -20.52 6.81 -4.78
C ARG A 46 -19.82 7.25 -3.49
N TYR A 47 -18.66 7.88 -3.60
CA TYR A 47 -17.76 8.16 -2.49
C TYR A 47 -17.20 9.58 -2.50
N ASP A 48 -17.74 10.44 -3.37
CA ASP A 48 -17.28 11.81 -3.63
C ASP A 48 -15.83 11.87 -4.16
N GLU A 49 -15.39 13.09 -4.50
CA GLU A 49 -13.99 13.35 -4.82
C GLU A 49 -13.11 13.23 -3.56
N PHE A 50 -11.85 12.83 -3.74
CA PHE A 50 -10.89 12.77 -2.66
C PHE A 50 -10.55 14.19 -2.18
N ASP A 51 -10.91 14.47 -0.94
CA ASP A 51 -10.79 15.77 -0.29
C ASP A 51 -9.59 15.87 0.69
N GLY A 52 -8.70 14.88 0.67
CA GLY A 52 -7.50 14.82 1.52
C GLY A 52 -7.69 13.98 2.78
N ARG A 53 -8.94 13.59 3.11
CA ARG A 53 -9.25 12.84 4.33
C ARG A 53 -9.43 11.35 4.04
N ASN A 54 -9.17 10.51 5.04
CA ASN A 54 -9.43 9.06 4.97
C ASN A 54 -8.75 8.36 3.77
N ILE A 55 -7.49 8.73 3.47
CA ILE A 55 -6.75 8.23 2.31
C ILE A 55 -6.71 6.70 2.25
N THR A 56 -6.59 6.01 3.40
CA THR A 56 -6.59 4.53 3.45
C THR A 56 -7.90 3.95 2.92
N LYS A 57 -9.04 4.50 3.34
CA LYS A 57 -10.36 4.04 2.88
C LYS A 57 -10.57 4.37 1.40
N TYR A 58 -10.19 5.58 0.99
CA TYR A 58 -10.34 6.02 -0.39
C TYR A 58 -9.53 5.15 -1.35
N LEU A 59 -8.25 4.89 -1.03
CA LEU A 59 -7.39 4.01 -1.82
C LEU A 59 -7.90 2.56 -1.90
N LYS A 60 -8.49 2.02 -0.82
CA LYS A 60 -9.13 0.69 -0.85
C LYS A 60 -10.26 0.63 -1.88
N VAL A 61 -11.12 1.63 -1.92
CA VAL A 61 -12.21 1.73 -2.90
C VAL A 61 -11.65 1.92 -4.31
N TYR A 62 -10.69 2.84 -4.47
CA TYR A 62 -10.04 3.14 -5.73
C TYR A 62 -9.40 1.89 -6.36
N ASN A 63 -8.56 1.18 -5.58
CA ASN A 63 -7.89 -0.05 -6.01
C ASN A 63 -8.89 -1.12 -6.45
N ARG A 64 -9.98 -1.28 -5.70
CA ARG A 64 -11.03 -2.24 -6.03
C ARG A 64 -11.70 -1.90 -7.36
N GLU A 65 -12.15 -0.67 -7.55
CA GLU A 65 -12.86 -0.24 -8.76
C GLU A 65 -11.93 -0.26 -9.99
N MET A 66 -10.67 0.16 -9.84
CA MET A 66 -9.68 0.09 -10.93
C MET A 66 -9.39 -1.36 -11.35
N LYS A 67 -9.30 -2.28 -10.38
CA LYS A 67 -9.13 -3.72 -10.65
C LYS A 67 -10.35 -4.33 -11.34
N ILE A 68 -11.57 -3.99 -10.91
CA ILE A 68 -12.82 -4.43 -11.55
C ILE A 68 -12.87 -4.00 -13.01
N ASN A 69 -12.46 -2.76 -13.29
CA ASN A 69 -12.47 -2.18 -14.63
C ASN A 69 -11.22 -2.52 -15.46
N ARG A 70 -10.32 -3.38 -14.93
CA ARG A 70 -9.07 -3.83 -15.58
C ARG A 70 -8.18 -2.67 -16.04
N ILE A 71 -8.11 -1.61 -15.23
CA ILE A 71 -7.26 -0.44 -15.49
C ILE A 71 -5.81 -0.82 -15.18
N SER A 72 -4.88 -0.48 -16.06
CA SER A 72 -3.45 -0.69 -15.84
C SER A 72 -2.91 0.29 -14.79
N GLU A 73 -1.86 -0.09 -14.05
CA GLU A 73 -1.21 0.77 -13.05
C GLU A 73 -0.89 2.17 -13.57
N GLN A 74 -0.33 2.28 -14.78
CA GLN A 74 -0.01 3.58 -15.40
C GLN A 74 -1.22 4.48 -15.61
N GLU A 75 -2.38 3.89 -15.89
CA GLU A 75 -3.63 4.66 -16.01
C GLU A 75 -4.24 4.92 -14.64
N MET A 76 -4.08 4.02 -13.66
CA MET A 76 -4.45 4.27 -12.27
C MET A 76 -3.71 5.48 -11.70
N ILE A 77 -2.40 5.59 -11.92
CA ILE A 77 -1.57 6.70 -11.46
C ILE A 77 -2.08 8.03 -12.03
N LYS A 78 -2.26 8.11 -13.36
CA LYS A 78 -2.76 9.33 -14.03
C LYS A 78 -4.18 9.69 -13.64
N SER A 79 -5.03 8.68 -13.41
CA SER A 79 -6.45 8.88 -13.13
C SER A 79 -6.70 9.38 -11.71
N PHE A 80 -5.79 9.13 -10.77
CA PHE A 80 -5.99 9.49 -9.36
C PHE A 80 -6.08 11.01 -9.14
N GLU A 81 -5.31 11.80 -9.89
CA GLU A 81 -5.39 13.28 -9.87
C GLU A 81 -6.81 13.77 -10.17
N LEU A 82 -7.51 13.12 -11.12
CA LEU A 82 -8.89 13.45 -11.48
C LEU A 82 -9.90 12.98 -10.42
N ALA A 83 -9.52 12.03 -9.58
CA ALA A 83 -10.33 11.57 -8.47
C ALA A 83 -10.27 12.50 -7.26
N ALA A 84 -9.35 13.48 -7.26
CA ALA A 84 -9.17 14.45 -6.18
C ALA A 84 -9.79 15.81 -6.50
N VAL A 85 -10.20 16.50 -5.44
CA VAL A 85 -10.69 17.88 -5.51
C VAL A 85 -9.62 18.81 -6.07
N LEU A 86 -10.05 19.90 -6.71
CA LEU A 86 -9.17 20.82 -7.45
C LEU A 86 -8.02 21.36 -6.59
N GLU A 87 -8.29 21.65 -5.32
CA GLU A 87 -7.33 22.20 -4.36
C GLU A 87 -6.14 21.26 -4.12
N LEU A 88 -6.36 19.94 -4.20
CA LEU A 88 -5.35 18.92 -3.92
C LEU A 88 -4.63 18.43 -5.17
N ARG A 89 -5.13 18.71 -6.38
CA ARG A 89 -4.53 18.21 -7.63
C ARG A 89 -3.07 18.60 -7.78
N SER A 90 -2.70 19.81 -7.38
CA SER A 90 -1.30 20.24 -7.43
C SER A 90 -0.38 19.42 -6.52
N GLN A 91 -0.86 19.03 -5.33
CA GLN A 91 -0.11 18.20 -4.38
C GLN A 91 -0.03 16.75 -4.88
N VAL A 92 -1.14 16.21 -5.36
CA VAL A 92 -1.22 14.86 -5.96
C VAL A 92 -0.30 14.76 -7.18
N GLU A 93 -0.27 15.79 -8.03
CA GLU A 93 0.61 15.86 -9.19
C GLU A 93 2.10 15.85 -8.79
N ARG A 94 2.49 16.63 -7.77
CA ARG A 94 3.87 16.57 -7.24
C ARG A 94 4.26 15.17 -6.78
N ILE A 95 3.36 14.47 -6.08
CA ILE A 95 3.60 13.09 -5.63
C ILE A 95 3.75 12.16 -6.84
N ARG A 96 2.95 12.37 -7.89
CA ARG A 96 3.00 11.58 -9.12
C ARG A 96 4.33 11.76 -9.84
N GLU A 97 4.81 12.99 -9.95
CA GLU A 97 6.11 13.30 -10.58
C GLU A 97 7.27 12.66 -9.82
N ALA A 98 7.20 12.63 -8.48
CA ALA A 98 8.25 12.06 -7.63
C ALA A 98 8.21 10.53 -7.50
N TYR A 99 7.01 9.92 -7.43
CA TYR A 99 6.81 8.51 -7.06
C TYR A 99 5.92 7.71 -8.01
N GLY A 100 5.47 8.28 -9.14
CA GLY A 100 4.52 7.68 -10.09
C GLY A 100 5.10 6.63 -11.04
N THR A 101 6.18 5.94 -10.68
CA THR A 101 6.78 4.88 -11.50
C THR A 101 5.98 3.58 -11.45
N THR A 102 5.51 3.20 -10.27
CA THR A 102 4.63 2.05 -10.01
C THR A 102 3.44 2.49 -9.17
N TRP A 103 2.33 1.75 -9.23
CA TRP A 103 1.18 2.07 -8.38
C TRP A 103 1.51 1.93 -6.89
N GLU A 104 2.31 0.92 -6.51
CA GLU A 104 2.72 0.68 -5.12
C GLU A 104 3.50 1.85 -4.51
N ALA A 105 4.52 2.36 -5.20
CA ALA A 105 5.31 3.49 -4.71
C ALA A 105 4.46 4.76 -4.58
N TYR A 106 3.58 4.99 -5.56
CA TYR A 106 2.65 6.12 -5.54
C TYR A 106 1.62 6.00 -4.40
N GLU A 107 1.07 4.80 -4.16
CA GLU A 107 0.13 4.53 -3.07
C GLU A 107 0.76 4.80 -1.70
N ILE A 108 2.03 4.41 -1.51
CA ILE A 108 2.78 4.69 -0.27
C ILE A 108 2.93 6.21 -0.08
N ALA A 109 3.38 6.92 -1.12
CA ALA A 109 3.60 8.36 -1.02
C ALA A 109 2.30 9.16 -0.79
N LEU A 110 1.19 8.75 -1.41
CA LEU A 110 -0.14 9.31 -1.13
C LEU A 110 -0.55 9.09 0.33
N LYS A 111 -0.33 7.87 0.85
CA LYS A 111 -0.62 7.59 2.27
C LYS A 111 0.23 8.44 3.20
N GLU A 112 1.51 8.63 2.90
CA GLU A 112 2.40 9.45 3.72
C GLU A 112 2.01 10.93 3.72
N GLU A 113 1.64 11.49 2.57
CA GLU A 113 1.25 12.89 2.47
C GLU A 113 -0.10 13.18 3.15
N PHE A 114 -1.10 12.32 2.93
CA PHE A 114 -2.47 12.54 3.40
C PHE A 114 -2.80 11.76 4.67
N PHE A 115 -1.77 11.30 5.38
CA PHE A 115 -1.95 10.42 6.53
C PHE A 115 -2.67 11.08 7.71
N ASP A 116 -2.52 12.40 7.86
CA ASP A 116 -2.90 13.10 9.08
C ASP A 116 -4.40 13.21 9.31
N ASP A 117 -5.17 13.32 8.23
CA ASP A 117 -6.62 13.40 8.26
C ASP A 117 -7.31 12.06 7.96
N ASP A 118 -6.60 10.95 8.11
CA ASP A 118 -7.17 9.61 7.98
C ASP A 118 -7.84 9.17 9.30
N ALA A 119 -9.17 9.23 9.36
CA ALA A 119 -9.94 8.93 10.57
C ALA A 119 -10.01 7.42 10.86
N ASP A 120 -9.81 6.57 9.85
CA ASP A 120 -9.77 5.11 10.02
C ASP A 120 -8.36 4.61 10.37
N ARG A 121 -7.38 5.50 10.53
CA ARG A 121 -5.99 5.11 10.84
C ARG A 121 -5.86 4.57 12.26
N MET A 122 -4.93 3.63 12.41
CA MET A 122 -4.44 3.29 13.74
C MET A 122 -3.71 4.52 14.29
N THR A 123 -4.22 5.10 15.38
CA THR A 123 -3.52 6.17 16.10
C THR A 123 -2.61 5.57 17.15
N LYS A 124 -1.58 6.31 17.58
CA LYS A 124 -0.78 5.94 18.76
C LYS A 124 -1.67 5.62 19.97
N ARG A 125 -2.74 6.40 20.18
CA ARG A 125 -3.65 6.20 21.31
C ARG A 125 -4.39 4.87 21.20
N SER A 126 -5.08 4.62 20.10
CA SER A 126 -5.84 3.37 19.89
C SER A 126 -4.94 2.14 19.85
N PHE A 127 -3.69 2.27 19.37
CA PHE A 127 -2.71 1.20 19.42
C PHE A 127 -2.31 0.86 20.86
N LEU A 128 -2.01 1.88 21.68
CA LEU A 128 -1.65 1.68 23.09
C LEU A 128 -2.82 1.15 23.91
N GLU A 129 -4.03 1.64 23.68
CA GLU A 129 -5.26 1.10 24.30
C GLU A 129 -5.46 -0.38 23.94
N TRP A 130 -5.24 -0.75 22.68
CA TRP A 130 -5.31 -2.15 22.24
C TRP A 130 -4.24 -3.02 22.91
N VAL A 131 -3.00 -2.52 23.07
CA VAL A 131 -1.94 -3.21 23.82
C VAL A 131 -2.32 -3.40 25.29
N GLU A 132 -2.87 -2.36 25.94
CA GLU A 132 -3.31 -2.39 27.33
C GLU A 132 -4.44 -3.40 27.60
N GLN A 133 -5.25 -3.72 26.58
CA GLN A 133 -6.29 -4.75 26.67
C GLN A 133 -5.74 -6.18 26.75
N GLN A 134 -4.42 -6.38 26.61
CA GLN A 134 -3.75 -7.69 26.62
C GLN A 134 -4.41 -8.71 25.66
N PRO A 135 -4.43 -8.41 24.35
CA PRO A 135 -5.09 -9.25 23.33
C PRO A 135 -4.52 -10.67 23.25
N GLY A 136 -3.31 -10.90 23.75
CA GLY A 136 -2.67 -12.22 23.81
C GLY A 136 -3.48 -13.28 24.56
N LYS A 137 -4.33 -12.90 25.53
CA LYS A 137 -5.15 -13.84 26.33
C LYS A 137 -6.10 -14.72 25.51
N GLY A 138 -6.37 -14.36 24.26
CA GLY A 138 -7.25 -15.11 23.36
C GLY A 138 -6.63 -15.45 22.01
N MET A 139 -5.32 -15.24 21.82
CA MET A 139 -4.64 -15.40 20.53
C MET A 139 -3.46 -16.37 20.64
N MET A 140 -3.20 -17.11 19.56
CA MET A 140 -1.96 -17.87 19.46
C MET A 140 -0.75 -16.91 19.33
N PRO A 141 0.47 -17.29 19.76
CA PRO A 141 1.62 -16.39 19.72
C PRO A 141 1.95 -15.81 18.32
N ASN A 142 1.79 -16.61 17.26
CA ASN A 142 1.95 -16.16 15.88
C ASN A 142 0.81 -15.24 15.41
N GLU A 143 -0.42 -15.46 15.85
CA GLU A 143 -1.56 -14.59 15.54
C GLU A 143 -1.39 -13.22 16.20
N LEU A 144 -0.97 -13.20 17.47
CA LEU A 144 -0.66 -11.98 18.19
C LEU A 144 0.46 -11.19 17.50
N LEU A 145 1.55 -11.86 17.09
CA LEU A 145 2.65 -11.22 16.36
C LEU A 145 2.18 -10.59 15.05
N ARG A 146 1.39 -11.32 14.25
CA ARG A 146 0.87 -10.81 12.97
C ARG A 146 -0.06 -9.62 13.16
N GLU A 147 -0.98 -9.69 14.11
CA GLU A 147 -1.92 -8.59 14.39
C GLU A 147 -1.19 -7.36 14.95
N PHE A 148 -0.21 -7.57 15.84
CA PHE A 148 0.63 -6.50 16.37
C PHE A 148 1.36 -5.76 15.24
N GLU A 149 2.04 -6.47 14.35
CA GLU A 149 2.74 -5.86 13.21
C GLU A 149 1.78 -5.20 12.21
N ALA A 150 0.62 -5.82 11.95
CA ALA A 150 -0.39 -5.24 11.08
C ALA A 150 -0.92 -3.91 11.64
N ARG A 151 -1.11 -3.79 12.95
CA ARG A 151 -1.52 -2.54 13.60
C ARG A 151 -0.38 -1.53 13.71
N PHE A 152 0.83 -1.99 14.04
CA PHE A 152 2.01 -1.15 14.17
C PHE A 152 2.40 -0.50 12.83
N SER A 153 2.28 -1.23 11.72
CA SER A 153 2.53 -0.69 10.37
C SER A 153 1.49 0.33 9.89
N GLN A 154 0.30 0.33 10.51
CA GLN A 154 -0.75 1.32 10.25
C GLN A 154 -0.58 2.61 11.05
N LEU A 155 0.46 2.74 11.88
CA LEU A 155 0.80 3.99 12.57
C LEU A 155 1.54 4.95 11.62
N SER A 156 1.46 6.26 11.90
CA SER A 156 2.20 7.26 11.12
C SER A 156 3.72 7.02 11.20
N PRO A 157 4.52 7.46 10.21
CA PRO A 157 5.98 7.35 10.28
C PRO A 157 6.58 7.91 11.58
N SER A 158 6.09 9.08 12.03
CA SER A 158 6.54 9.71 13.28
C SER A 158 6.11 8.94 14.52
N GLU A 159 4.89 8.39 14.55
CA GLU A 159 4.41 7.56 15.66
C GLU A 159 5.18 6.24 15.75
N ARG A 160 5.42 5.58 14.61
CA ARG A 160 6.25 4.38 14.53
C ARG A 160 7.64 4.64 15.07
N LEU A 161 8.32 5.69 14.60
CA LEU A 161 9.66 6.04 15.08
C LEU A 161 9.70 6.24 16.61
N MET A 162 8.69 6.89 17.19
CA MET A 162 8.60 7.05 18.64
C MET A 162 8.35 5.74 19.39
N LEU A 163 7.54 4.85 18.82
CA LEU A 163 7.17 3.58 19.47
C LEU A 163 8.17 2.45 19.19
N ASP A 164 9.02 2.58 18.18
CA ASP A 164 10.00 1.56 17.77
C ASP A 164 10.98 1.23 18.91
N LEU A 165 11.43 2.26 19.63
CA LEU A 165 12.28 2.13 20.83
C LEU A 165 11.63 1.31 21.95
N ARG A 166 10.30 1.17 21.94
CA ARG A 166 9.52 0.42 22.93
C ARG A 166 8.77 -0.75 22.31
N LYS A 167 9.00 -1.06 21.03
CA LYS A 167 8.18 -2.02 20.26
C LYS A 167 8.08 -3.37 20.96
N THR A 168 9.21 -3.92 21.37
CA THR A 168 9.23 -5.21 22.07
C THR A 168 8.56 -5.15 23.43
N LYS A 169 8.77 -4.07 24.21
CA LYS A 169 8.09 -3.89 25.50
C LYS A 169 6.57 -3.83 25.32
N LEU A 170 6.09 -3.14 24.27
CA LEU A 170 4.68 -3.06 23.94
C LEU A 170 4.12 -4.43 23.50
N PHE A 171 4.91 -5.22 22.78
CA PHE A 171 4.52 -6.58 22.40
C PHE A 171 4.40 -7.50 23.62
N LEU A 172 5.36 -7.47 24.54
CA LEU A 172 5.30 -8.19 25.81
C LEU A 172 4.08 -7.78 26.63
N GLN A 173 3.79 -6.48 26.70
CA GLN A 173 2.58 -5.98 27.38
C GLN A 173 1.28 -6.47 26.72
N ALA A 174 1.28 -6.67 25.40
CA ALA A 174 0.12 -7.17 24.68
C ALA A 174 -0.07 -8.70 24.83
N ALA A 175 0.98 -9.43 25.23
CA ALA A 175 0.93 -10.86 25.48
C ALA A 175 0.10 -11.19 26.74
N ASP A 176 -0.32 -12.44 26.87
CA ASP A 176 -0.79 -12.94 28.16
C ASP A 176 0.38 -13.24 29.09
N ASP A 177 0.10 -13.32 30.38
CA ASP A 177 1.12 -13.51 31.43
C ASP A 177 2.00 -14.76 31.16
N THR A 178 1.42 -15.81 30.57
CA THR A 178 2.13 -17.07 30.26
C THR A 178 3.10 -16.92 29.08
N LEU A 179 2.66 -16.24 28.02
CA LEU A 179 3.47 -15.97 26.83
C LEU A 179 4.54 -14.93 27.16
N GLU A 180 4.22 -13.92 27.96
CA GLU A 180 5.18 -12.93 28.45
C GLU A 180 6.33 -13.62 29.20
N GLU A 181 6.05 -14.49 30.18
CA GLU A 181 7.09 -15.22 30.92
C GLU A 181 7.96 -16.09 30.02
N LYS A 182 7.36 -16.81 29.06
CA LYS A 182 8.10 -17.64 28.09
C LYS A 182 9.01 -16.81 27.20
N LEU A 183 8.52 -15.66 26.73
CA LEU A 183 9.32 -14.75 25.91
C LEU A 183 10.44 -14.13 26.75
N LEU A 184 10.17 -13.68 27.97
CA LEU A 184 11.20 -13.15 28.87
C LEU A 184 12.30 -14.18 29.11
N PHE A 185 11.96 -15.45 29.33
CA PHE A 185 12.94 -16.52 29.49
C PHE A 185 13.79 -16.73 28.22
N LEU A 186 13.14 -16.87 27.06
CA LEU A 186 13.84 -17.08 25.78
C LEU A 186 14.72 -15.89 25.36
N LEU A 187 14.33 -14.68 25.79
CA LEU A 187 15.07 -13.44 25.52
C LEU A 187 16.20 -13.22 26.55
N ALA A 188 16.05 -13.69 27.79
CA ALA A 188 17.06 -13.54 28.85
C ALA A 188 18.29 -14.43 28.65
N ASP A 189 18.12 -15.65 28.12
CA ASP A 189 19.21 -16.62 27.97
C ASP A 189 20.26 -16.24 26.91
N ARG A 190 20.05 -15.17 26.13
CA ARG A 190 20.92 -14.80 25.01
C ARG A 190 21.78 -13.55 25.23
N ASP A 191 21.52 -12.75 26.28
CA ASP A 191 22.20 -11.46 26.50
C ASP A 191 22.90 -11.41 27.86
N GLY A 192 24.15 -11.87 27.89
CA GLY A 192 25.09 -11.45 28.93
C GLY A 192 25.44 -9.97 28.71
N GLU A 193 24.91 -9.12 29.59
CA GLU A 193 25.13 -7.66 29.66
C GLU A 193 24.36 -6.77 28.66
N GLY A 194 23.24 -6.21 29.12
CA GLY A 194 22.59 -5.07 28.46
C GLY A 194 21.06 -5.16 28.50
N GLY A 195 20.44 -4.53 29.52
CA GLY A 195 19.01 -4.66 29.80
C GLY A 195 18.11 -4.42 28.58
N ILE A 196 17.07 -5.27 28.45
CA ILE A 196 15.92 -5.28 27.53
C ILE A 196 15.89 -4.10 26.52
N ALA A 197 16.91 -4.01 25.68
CA ALA A 197 16.89 -3.37 24.38
C ALA A 197 16.70 -4.52 23.39
N THR A 198 15.58 -5.21 23.57
CA THR A 198 15.25 -6.48 22.92
C THR A 198 15.03 -6.23 21.45
N ASP A 199 16.04 -6.60 20.66
CA ASP A 199 16.01 -6.73 19.21
C ASP A 199 14.70 -7.41 18.77
N TRP A 200 13.89 -6.72 17.96
CA TRP A 200 12.62 -7.21 17.44
C TRP A 200 12.77 -8.59 16.76
N LYS A 201 13.90 -8.81 16.09
CA LYS A 201 14.21 -10.07 15.43
C LYS A 201 14.25 -11.25 16.41
N LYS A 202 14.73 -11.04 17.63
CA LYS A 202 14.76 -12.09 18.67
C LYS A 202 13.33 -12.46 19.11
N VAL A 203 12.40 -11.51 19.12
CA VAL A 203 10.99 -11.77 19.42
C VAL A 203 10.39 -12.67 18.34
N GLU A 204 10.61 -12.34 17.07
CA GLU A 204 10.14 -13.14 15.94
C GLU A 204 10.67 -14.59 16.00
N GLU A 205 11.97 -14.74 16.27
CA GLU A 205 12.60 -16.06 16.44
C GLU A 205 12.02 -16.84 17.63
N ALA A 206 11.80 -16.19 18.78
CA ALA A 206 11.22 -16.82 19.97
C ALA A 206 9.78 -17.28 19.70
N ILE A 207 8.96 -16.46 19.04
CA ILE A 207 7.60 -16.84 18.63
C ILE A 207 7.61 -18.01 17.65
N ALA A 208 8.56 -18.04 16.70
CA ALA A 208 8.72 -19.16 15.78
C ALA A 208 9.11 -20.47 16.49
N LEU A 209 9.83 -20.41 17.61
CA LEU A 209 10.12 -21.58 18.45
C LEU A 209 8.91 -22.06 19.24
N LEU A 210 8.08 -21.13 19.72
CA LEU A 210 6.88 -21.44 20.50
C LEU A 210 5.72 -21.99 19.66
N THR A 211 5.80 -21.90 18.34
CA THR A 211 4.75 -22.29 17.39
C THR A 211 5.12 -23.50 16.52
N LYS A 212 6.27 -24.12 16.79
CA LYS A 212 6.67 -25.44 16.28
C LYS A 212 6.10 -26.55 17.14
#